data_AF-A0A4D7YP24-F1
#
_entry.id   AF-A0A4D7YP24-F1
#
_cell.length_a   1.000
_cell.length_b   1.000
_cell.length_c   1.000
_cell.angle_alpha   90.00
_cell.angle_beta   90.00
_cell.angle_gamma   90.00
#
_symmetry.space_group_name_H-M   'P 1'
#
loop_
_entity.id
_entity.type
_entity.pdbx_description
1 polymer ?
#
loop_
_entity_poly.entity_id
_entity_poly.type
_entity_poly.pdbx_seq_one_letter_code
_entity_poly.pdbx_strand_id
1 'polypeptide(L)'
;MTSLDHHVALRRMEDACRQTRHQIDMIERQIIRKMTALIPSLGARRPRYRRGRPPERHAFLNRYRTNLAAITAERQPEIDALSRKLARQEAAIASLRARAPLPGSVGQTGARASGDVRRLW
;
A
#
# COMPACT_ATOMS: atom_id res chain seq x y z
N MET A 1 -18.22 24.49 9.38
CA MET A 1 -17.05 24.02 8.61
C MET A 1 -17.26 24.37 7.16
N THR A 2 -16.41 25.23 6.62
CA THR A 2 -16.51 25.74 5.25
C THR A 2 -16.00 24.68 4.25
N SER A 3 -16.39 24.79 2.98
CA SER A 3 -15.90 23.90 1.91
C SER A 3 -14.36 23.86 1.83
N LEU A 4 -13.70 24.98 2.17
CA LEU A 4 -12.24 25.09 2.22
C LEU A 4 -11.62 24.21 3.32
N ASP A 5 -12.23 24.20 4.52
CA ASP A 5 -11.78 23.37 5.65
C ASP A 5 -11.83 21.87 5.30
N HIS A 6 -12.84 21.48 4.51
CA HIS A 6 -13.00 20.11 4.04
C HIS A 6 -11.89 19.71 3.06
N HIS A 7 -11.57 20.56 2.09
CA HIS A 7 -10.47 20.32 1.15
C HIS A 7 -9.10 20.24 1.83
N VAL A 8 -8.85 21.11 2.82
CA VAL A 8 -7.60 21.08 3.62
C VAL A 8 -7.51 19.79 4.43
N ALA A 9 -8.60 19.36 5.08
CA ALA A 9 -8.63 18.11 5.82
C ALA A 9 -8.39 16.88 4.92
N LEU A 10 -9.00 16.88 3.73
CA LEU A 10 -8.81 15.82 2.74
C LEU A 10 -7.35 15.74 2.28
N ARG A 11 -6.73 16.87 1.91
CA ARG A 11 -5.31 16.91 1.50
C ARG A 11 -4.37 16.39 2.58
N ARG A 12 -4.57 16.82 3.83
CA ARG A 12 -3.78 16.33 4.97
C ARG A 12 -3.91 14.82 5.16
N MET A 13 -5.11 14.26 4.98
CA MET A 13 -5.31 12.81 5.10
C MET A 13 -4.67 12.04 3.93
N GLU A 14 -4.71 12.58 2.71
CA GLU A 14 -4.02 12.03 1.55
C GLU A 14 -2.49 12.02 1.72
N ASP A 15 -1.92 13.08 2.28
CA ASP A 15 -0.49 13.14 2.62
C ASP A 15 -0.11 12.11 3.68
N ALA A 16 -0.92 11.98 4.74
CA ALA A 16 -0.70 10.98 5.79
C ALA A 16 -0.75 9.54 5.25
N CYS A 17 -1.60 9.28 4.25
CA CYS A 17 -1.69 8.01 3.54
C CYS A 17 -0.43 7.76 2.70
N ARG A 18 0.03 8.74 1.91
CA ARG A 18 1.30 8.66 1.15
C ARG A 18 2.49 8.36 2.07
N GLN A 19 2.57 9.05 3.20
CA GLN A 19 3.64 8.84 4.17
C GLN A 19 3.63 7.42 4.74
N THR A 20 2.45 6.89 5.09
CA THR A 20 2.33 5.53 5.64
C THR A 20 2.70 4.47 4.60
N ARG A 21 2.30 4.64 3.33
CA ARG A 21 2.74 3.77 2.23
C ARG A 21 4.25 3.83 2.03
N HIS A 22 4.83 5.03 2.03
CA HIS A 22 6.28 5.20 1.92
C HIS A 22 7.04 4.51 3.06
N GLN A 23 6.49 4.51 4.28
CA GLN A 23 7.08 3.79 5.41
C GLN A 23 7.10 2.27 5.17
N ILE A 24 6.01 1.70 4.65
CA ILE A 24 5.95 0.29 4.26
C ILE A 24 7.00 -0.02 3.20
N ASP A 25 7.06 0.76 2.12
CA ASP A 25 8.07 0.61 1.05
C ASP A 25 9.51 0.67 1.59
N MET A 26 9.76 1.56 2.56
CA MET A 26 11.07 1.70 3.18
C MET A 26 11.45 0.46 4.00
N ILE A 27 10.50 -0.15 4.72
CA ILE A 27 10.71 -1.42 5.43
C ILE A 27 11.01 -2.53 4.43
N GLU A 28 10.24 -2.66 3.36
CA GLU A 28 10.48 -3.66 2.32
C GLU A 28 11.88 -3.53 1.70
N ARG A 29 12.30 -2.29 1.38
CA ARG A 29 13.66 -2.02 0.90
C ARG A 29 14.73 -2.36 1.94
N GLN A 30 14.47 -2.16 3.24
CA GLN A 30 15.39 -2.58 4.29
C GLN A 30 15.51 -4.11 4.36
N ILE A 31 14.41 -4.84 4.23
CA ILE A 31 14.41 -6.31 4.17
C ILE A 31 15.27 -6.80 3.01
N ILE A 32 15.03 -6.25 1.80
CA ILE A 32 15.80 -6.61 0.59
C ILE A 32 17.29 -6.29 0.77
N ARG A 33 17.64 -5.09 1.27
CA ARG A 33 19.03 -4.71 1.51
C ARG A 33 19.73 -5.61 2.53
N LYS A 34 19.07 -5.91 3.65
CA LYS A 34 19.61 -6.82 4.69
C LYS A 34 19.83 -8.21 4.09
N MET A 35 18.89 -8.70 3.27
CA MET A 35 19.02 -9.99 2.59
C MET A 35 20.19 -10.02 1.60
N THR A 36 20.31 -9.02 0.74
CA THR A 36 21.40 -8.91 -0.24
C THR A 36 22.78 -8.85 0.44
N ALA A 37 22.90 -8.15 1.56
CA ALA A 37 24.13 -8.09 2.33
C ALA A 37 24.54 -9.45 2.94
N LEU A 38 23.57 -10.34 3.21
CA LEU A 38 23.83 -11.67 3.77
C LEU A 38 24.26 -12.70 2.71
N ILE A 39 23.96 -12.49 1.42
CA ILE A 39 24.25 -13.46 0.33
C ILE A 39 25.71 -13.95 0.32
N PRO A 40 26.74 -13.07 0.39
CA PRO A 40 28.14 -13.52 0.39
C PRO A 40 28.46 -14.44 1.57
N SER A 41 27.94 -14.13 2.77
CA SER A 41 28.17 -14.93 3.98
C SER A 41 27.49 -16.31 3.93
N LEU A 42 26.32 -16.37 3.29
CA LEU A 42 25.58 -17.62 3.05
C LEU A 42 26.32 -18.57 2.08
N GLY A 43 27.12 -17.99 1.16
CA GLY A 43 27.97 -18.71 0.22
C GLY A 43 29.37 -19.07 0.75
N ALA A 44 29.92 -18.26 1.66
CA ALA A 44 31.28 -18.39 2.18
C ALA A 44 31.44 -19.48 3.26
N ARG A 45 30.36 -19.87 3.94
CA ARG A 45 30.36 -20.94 4.97
C ARG A 45 30.40 -22.34 4.34
N ARG A 46 31.32 -22.55 3.39
CA ARG A 46 31.68 -23.87 2.86
C ARG A 46 32.49 -24.60 3.93
N PRO A 47 32.16 -25.85 4.30
CA PRO A 47 33.07 -26.67 5.08
C PRO A 47 34.40 -26.72 4.32
N ARG A 48 35.49 -26.42 5.01
CA ARG A 48 36.85 -26.49 4.46
C ARG A 48 37.00 -27.85 3.75
N TYR A 49 37.06 -27.80 2.42
CA TYR A 49 37.65 -28.81 1.55
C TYR A 49 37.37 -30.29 1.91
N ARG A 50 36.12 -30.78 1.75
CA ARG A 50 35.94 -32.19 1.35
C ARG A 50 36.03 -32.26 -0.18
N ARG A 51 37.26 -32.47 -0.65
CA ARG A 51 37.66 -32.71 -2.03
C ARG A 51 36.65 -33.67 -2.70
N GLY A 52 35.73 -33.14 -3.50
CA GLY A 52 34.81 -33.94 -4.33
C GLY A 52 33.29 -33.75 -4.16
N ARG A 53 32.78 -33.08 -3.11
CA ARG A 53 31.31 -32.91 -2.95
C ARG A 53 30.84 -31.55 -3.49
N PRO A 54 29.92 -31.50 -4.49
CA PRO A 54 29.34 -30.26 -4.97
C PRO A 54 28.66 -29.47 -3.84
N PRO A 55 28.67 -28.12 -3.87
CA PRO A 55 27.90 -27.32 -2.93
C PRO A 55 26.42 -27.76 -2.98
N GLU A 56 25.86 -28.14 -1.83
CA GLU A 56 24.46 -28.55 -1.75
C GLU A 56 23.55 -27.35 -1.99
N ARG A 57 23.11 -27.17 -3.25
CA ARG A 57 22.24 -26.07 -3.69
C ARG A 57 20.99 -25.96 -2.81
N HIS A 58 20.42 -27.09 -2.41
CA HIS A 58 19.27 -27.15 -1.50
C HIS A 58 19.59 -26.60 -0.11
N ALA A 59 20.78 -26.86 0.43
CA ALA A 59 21.18 -26.34 1.74
C ALA A 59 21.36 -24.82 1.71
N PHE A 60 21.86 -24.26 0.61
CA PHE A 60 21.90 -22.80 0.41
C PHE A 60 20.50 -22.20 0.35
N LEU A 61 19.61 -22.75 -0.48
CA LEU A 61 18.24 -22.23 -0.61
C LEU A 61 17.45 -22.34 0.69
N ASN A 62 17.67 -23.40 1.48
CA ASN A 62 17.05 -23.52 2.79
C ASN A 62 17.53 -22.41 3.73
N ARG A 63 18.85 -22.20 3.85
CA ARG A 63 19.38 -21.09 4.65
C ARG A 63 18.87 -19.73 4.18
N TYR A 64 18.83 -19.51 2.86
CA TYR A 64 18.28 -18.29 2.27
C TYR A 64 16.82 -18.06 2.72
N ARG A 65 15.96 -19.07 2.56
CA ARG A 65 14.54 -19.00 2.95
C ARG A 65 14.35 -18.78 4.44
N THR A 66 15.10 -19.49 5.28
CA THR A 66 15.05 -19.32 6.74
C THR A 66 15.44 -17.92 7.16
N ASN A 67 16.52 -17.36 6.60
CA ASN A 67 16.95 -16.00 6.94
C ASN A 67 15.96 -14.95 6.45
N LEU A 68 15.41 -15.11 5.24
CA LEU A 68 14.37 -14.21 4.74
C LEU A 68 13.13 -14.24 5.63
N ALA A 69 12.67 -15.43 6.00
CA ALA A 69 11.52 -15.60 6.89
C ALA A 69 11.76 -14.95 8.26
N ALA A 70 12.96 -15.09 8.84
CA ALA A 70 13.31 -14.46 10.11
C ALA A 70 13.30 -12.92 10.01
N ILE A 71 13.94 -12.36 8.97
CA ILE A 71 13.97 -10.91 8.75
C ILE A 71 12.56 -10.35 8.52
N THR A 72 11.73 -11.05 7.75
CA THR A 72 10.35 -10.64 7.53
C THR A 72 9.53 -10.74 8.82
N ALA A 73 9.68 -11.82 9.60
CA ALA A 73 8.97 -12.00 10.86
C ALA A 73 9.31 -10.90 11.90
N GLU A 74 10.57 -10.47 11.98
CA GLU A 74 11.00 -9.34 12.80
C GLU A 74 10.25 -8.03 12.45
N ARG A 75 9.90 -7.84 11.18
CA ARG A 75 9.25 -6.61 10.66
C ARG A 75 7.74 -6.73 10.46
N GLN A 76 7.20 -7.94 10.48
CA GLN A 76 5.79 -8.21 10.28
C GLN A 76 4.86 -7.41 11.20
N PRO A 77 5.10 -7.31 12.53
CA PRO A 77 4.18 -6.55 13.39
C PRO A 77 4.14 -5.05 13.05
N GLU A 78 5.27 -4.49 12.57
CA GLU A 78 5.35 -3.10 12.11
C GLU A 78 4.57 -2.92 10.80
N ILE A 79 4.77 -3.81 9.82
CA ILE A 79 4.04 -3.83 8.55
C ILE A 79 2.53 -3.96 8.79
N ASP A 80 2.12 -4.87 9.66
CA ASP A 80 0.71 -5.09 9.99
C ASP A 80 0.10 -3.86 10.66
N ALA A 81 0.83 -3.21 11.57
CA ALA A 81 0.38 -1.98 12.22
C ALA A 81 0.20 -0.83 11.22
N LEU A 82 1.17 -0.63 10.33
CA LEU A 82 1.09 0.37 9.26
C LEU A 82 -0.03 0.06 8.26
N SER A 83 -0.22 -1.22 7.91
CA SER A 83 -1.30 -1.65 7.02
C SER A 83 -2.69 -1.39 7.61
N ARG A 84 -2.88 -1.69 8.91
CA ARG A 84 -4.14 -1.34 9.60
C ARG A 84 -4.35 0.17 9.68
N LYS A 85 -3.29 0.94 9.91
CA LYS A 85 -3.34 2.41 9.91
C LYS A 85 -3.73 2.93 8.52
N LEU A 86 -3.15 2.39 7.46
CA LEU A 86 -3.44 2.74 6.08
C LEU A 86 -4.92 2.49 5.76
N ALA A 87 -5.45 1.31 6.08
CA ALA A 87 -6.86 0.99 5.87
C ALA A 87 -7.82 1.98 6.57
N ARG A 88 -7.48 2.40 7.80
CA ARG A 88 -8.25 3.41 8.54
C ARG A 88 -8.18 4.79 7.86
N GLN A 89 -7.01 5.19 7.38
CA GLN A 89 -6.83 6.46 6.65
C GLN A 89 -7.63 6.46 5.34
N GLU A 90 -7.59 5.36 4.59
CA GLU A 90 -8.35 5.20 3.34
C GLU A 90 -9.85 5.25 3.56
N ALA A 91 -10.36 4.59 4.61
CA ALA A 91 -11.77 4.67 5.00
C ALA A 91 -12.18 6.10 5.41
N ALA A 92 -11.31 6.82 6.13
CA ALA A 92 -11.55 8.22 6.49
C ALA A 92 -11.58 9.15 5.27
N ILE A 93 -10.67 8.94 4.30
CA ILE A 93 -10.66 9.67 3.02
C ILE A 93 -11.94 9.41 2.24
N ALA A 94 -12.37 8.14 2.12
CA ALA A 94 -13.63 7.79 1.45
C ALA A 94 -14.83 8.49 2.11
N SER A 95 -14.88 8.48 3.44
CA SER A 95 -15.94 9.15 4.21
C SER A 95 -15.91 10.68 4.07
N LEU A 96 -14.73 11.28 3.91
CA LEU A 96 -14.62 12.72 3.62
C LEU A 96 -15.12 13.01 2.21
N ARG A 97 -14.66 12.27 1.20
CA ARG A 97 -15.10 12.45 -0.19
C ARG A 97 -16.61 12.29 -0.36
N ALA A 98 -17.23 11.34 0.34
CA ALA A 98 -18.69 11.16 0.33
C ALA A 98 -19.46 12.33 0.97
N ARG A 99 -18.83 13.10 1.85
CA ARG A 99 -19.42 14.28 2.51
C ARG A 99 -19.14 15.59 1.76
N ALA A 100 -18.26 15.57 0.75
CA ALA A 100 -18.03 16.74 -0.08
C ALA A 100 -19.31 17.02 -0.91
N PRO A 101 -19.80 18.27 -0.94
CA PRO A 101 -20.94 18.61 -1.79
C PRO A 101 -20.61 18.26 -3.24
N LEU A 102 -21.47 17.48 -3.90
CA LEU A 102 -21.39 17.26 -5.34
C LEU A 102 -21.41 18.63 -6.04
N PRO A 103 -20.37 19.01 -6.82
CA PRO A 103 -20.47 20.18 -7.68
C PRO A 103 -21.36 19.79 -8.86
N GLY A 104 -22.69 19.90 -8.72
CA GLY A 104 -23.57 19.58 -9.84
C GLY A 104 -25.08 19.39 -9.62
N SER A 105 -25.65 19.58 -8.43
CA SER A 105 -27.13 19.60 -8.29
C SER A 105 -27.67 21.03 -8.21
N VAL A 106 -27.34 21.87 -9.21
CA VAL A 106 -28.05 23.13 -9.44
C VAL A 106 -28.93 22.92 -10.67
N GLY A 107 -30.24 22.83 -10.44
CA GLY A 107 -31.26 23.18 -11.43
C GLY A 107 -31.69 22.09 -12.41
N GLN A 108 -32.37 21.05 -11.93
CA GLN A 108 -33.44 20.42 -12.72
C GLN A 108 -34.79 20.75 -12.08
N THR A 109 -35.07 22.05 -12.00
CA THR A 109 -36.38 22.59 -11.63
C THR A 109 -36.72 23.66 -12.65
N GLY A 110 -37.52 23.32 -13.67
CA GLY A 110 -38.04 24.30 -14.62
C GLY A 110 -38.09 23.84 -16.08
N ALA A 111 -38.80 22.76 -16.38
CA ALA A 111 -39.32 22.52 -17.73
C ALA A 111 -40.71 21.86 -17.64
N ARG A 112 -41.65 22.58 -16.99
CA ARG A 112 -43.08 22.42 -17.21
C ARG A 112 -43.57 23.64 -18.00
N ALA A 113 -43.57 23.50 -19.32
CA ALA A 113 -44.42 24.21 -20.27
C ALA A 113 -44.54 23.23 -21.46
N SER A 114 -45.56 22.38 -21.50
CA SER A 114 -46.88 22.66 -22.05
C SER A 114 -46.81 23.19 -23.49
N GLY A 115 -47.19 22.33 -24.43
CA GLY A 115 -47.14 22.53 -25.88
C GLY A 115 -47.23 21.16 -26.56
N ASP A 116 -48.36 20.48 -26.45
CA ASP A 116 -49.43 20.48 -27.47
C ASP A 116 -49.18 19.43 -28.58
N VAL A 117 -49.92 18.31 -28.43
CA VAL A 117 -50.74 17.63 -29.44
C VAL A 117 -50.20 17.44 -30.89
N ARG A 118 -50.27 16.17 -31.35
CA ARG A 118 -50.25 15.64 -32.74
C ARG A 118 -48.89 15.28 -33.38
N ARG A 119 -48.69 13.96 -33.58
CA ARG A 119 -48.50 13.24 -34.88
C ARG A 119 -47.73 11.93 -34.61
N LEU A 120 -48.39 10.78 -34.76
CA LEU A 120 -48.50 9.97 -35.99
C LEU A 120 -47.22 9.18 -36.32
N TRP A 121 -47.39 7.85 -36.22
CA TRP A 121 -46.56 6.70 -36.63
C TRP A 121 -45.32 6.38 -35.80
#